data_AF-A0A427A601-F1
#
_entry.id   AF-A0A427A601-F1
#
_cell.length_a   1.000
_cell.length_b   1.000
_cell.length_c   1.000
_cell.angle_alpha   90.00
_cell.angle_beta   90.00
_cell.angle_gamma   90.00
#
_symmetry.space_group_name_H-M   'P 1'
#
loop_
_entity.id
_entity.type
_entity.pdbx_description
1 polymer ?
#
loop_
_entity_poly.entity_id
_entity_poly.type
_entity_poly.pdbx_seq_one_letter_code
_entity_poly.pdbx_strand_id
1 'polypeptide(L)' 'MANSLHGGATASLVDLVGSAAFYTAGAQSRGVPMEIGISYLDAAFANFGVEISFYSRIVLCLCCSMCSTVNLCEKATV' A
#
# COMPACT_ATOMS: atom_id res chain seq x y z
N MET A 1 -9.06 9.57 22.21
CA MET A 1 -8.29 9.98 21.03
C MET A 1 -7.61 8.73 20.50
N ALA A 2 -8.10 8.16 19.40
CA ALA A 2 -7.56 6.93 18.85
C ALA A 2 -6.32 7.27 18.02
N ASN A 3 -5.18 6.69 18.39
CA ASN A 3 -3.91 6.80 17.67
C ASN A 3 -3.81 5.67 16.62
N SER A 4 -4.82 5.55 15.78
CA SER A 4 -4.83 4.56 14.71
C SER A 4 -4.79 5.25 13.35
N LEU A 5 -4.18 4.59 12.38
CA LEU A 5 -4.22 5.03 10.99
C LEU A 5 -5.67 5.02 10.53
N HIS A 6 -6.17 6.18 10.13
CA HIS A 6 -7.50 6.30 9.56
C HIS A 6 -7.58 5.46 8.27
N GLY A 7 -8.68 4.74 8.05
CA GLY A 7 -8.85 3.88 6.88
C GLY A 7 -8.55 4.60 5.56
N GLY A 8 -9.00 5.86 5.41
CA GLY A 8 -8.71 6.69 4.24
C GLY A 8 -7.22 7.05 4.07
N ALA A 9 -6.46 7.20 5.16
CA ALA A 9 -5.02 7.42 5.09
C ALA A 9 -4.31 6.15 4.59
N THR A 10 -4.69 4.98 5.12
CA THR A 10 -4.20 3.69 4.64
C THR A 10 -4.55 3.47 3.17
N ALA A 11 -5.77 3.80 2.75
CA ALA A 11 -6.20 3.66 1.35
C ALA A 11 -5.39 4.54 0.39
N SER A 12 -5.11 5.78 0.79
CA SER A 12 -4.28 6.70 0.01
C SER A 12 -2.83 6.21 -0.11
N LEU A 13 -2.29 5.61 0.97
CA LEU A 13 -0.95 5.01 0.95
C LEU A 13 -0.91 3.77 0.05
N VAL A 14 -1.94 2.92 0.09
CA VAL A 14 -2.07 1.77 -0.82
C VAL A 14 -2.10 2.22 -2.28
N ASP A 15 -2.85 3.27 -2.61
CA ASP A 15 -2.87 3.86 -3.96
C ASP A 15 -1.50 4.37 -4.42
N LEU A 16 -0.83 5.13 -3.56
CA LEU A 16 0.52 5.65 -3.85
C LEU A 16 1.55 4.54 -4.03
N VAL A 17 1.56 3.55 -3.13
CA VAL A 17 2.51 2.42 -3.17
C VAL A 17 2.22 1.51 -4.36
N GLY A 18 0.94 1.27 -4.69
CA GLY A 18 0.52 0.53 -5.87
C GLY A 18 0.94 1.23 -7.17
N SER A 19 0.71 2.53 -7.26
CA SER A 19 1.12 3.36 -8.41
C SER A 19 2.65 3.48 -8.53
N ALA A 20 3.37 3.56 -7.40
CA ALA A 20 4.83 3.56 -7.39
C ALA A 20 5.40 2.21 -7.87
N ALA A 21 4.75 1.09 -7.55
CA ALA A 21 5.15 -0.21 -8.06
C ALA A 21 5.05 -0.30 -9.60
N PHE A 22 4.14 0.47 -10.21
CA PHE A 22 4.06 0.63 -11.67
C PHE A 22 5.39 1.10 -12.28
N TYR A 23 6.03 2.07 -11.63
CA TYR A 23 7.33 2.57 -12.04
C TYR A 23 8.46 1.57 -11.82
N THR A 24 8.43 0.81 -10.72
CA THR A 24 9.50 -0.17 -10.43
C THR A 24 9.47 -1.37 -11.39
N ALA A 25 8.32 -1.63 -12.02
CA ALA A 25 8.18 -2.64 -13.07
C ALA A 25 8.72 -2.22 -14.45
N GLY A 26 9.24 -1.00 -14.59
CA GLY A 26 9.78 -0.49 -15.85
C GLY A 26 8.74 0.13 -16.79
N ALA A 27 7.52 0.39 -16.31
CA ALA A 27 6.53 1.12 -17.09
C ALA A 27 6.93 2.59 -17.24
N GLN A 28 6.81 3.12 -18.46
CA GLN A 28 7.18 4.51 -18.78
C GLN A 28 6.03 5.50 -18.52
N SER A 29 4.81 5.02 -18.23
CA SER A 29 3.63 5.84 -17.97
C SER A 29 3.19 5.79 -16.50
N ARG A 30 2.60 6.87 -16.01
CA ARG A 30 1.83 6.86 -14.75
C ARG A 30 0.61 5.97 -14.93
N GLY A 31 0.53 4.90 -14.15
CA GLY A 31 -0.72 4.15 -13.97
C GLY A 31 -1.71 4.97 -13.15
N VAL A 32 -3.01 4.76 -13.41
CA VAL A 32 -4.11 5.22 -12.56
C VAL A 32 -4.79 3.97 -11.99
N PRO A 33 -5.22 3.96 -10.71
CA PRO A 33 -5.99 2.85 -10.19
C PRO A 33 -7.30 2.68 -10.97
N MET A 34 -7.49 1.53 -11.61
CA MET A 34 -8.79 1.17 -12.19
C MET A 34 -9.71 0.53 -11.14
N GLU A 35 -9.15 -0.27 -10.24
CA GLU A 35 -9.84 -0.95 -9.15
C GLU A 35 -8.93 -0.99 -7.91
N ILE A 36 -9.50 -0.71 -6.74
CA ILE A 36 -8.83 -0.84 -5.44
C ILE A 36 -9.75 -1.62 -4.51
N GLY A 37 -9.25 -2.76 -4.01
CA GLY A 37 -9.87 -3.55 -2.96
C GLY A 37 -9.00 -3.52 -1.71
N ILE A 38 -9.57 -3.12 -0.58
CA ILE A 38 -8.86 -3.05 0.71
C ILE A 38 -9.61 -3.87 1.75
N SER A 39 -8.88 -4.76 2.41
CA SER A 39 -9.37 -5.52 3.56
C SER A 39 -8.60 -5.11 4.79
N TYR A 40 -9.28 -4.51 5.76
CA TYR A 40 -8.69 -4.13 7.05
C TYR A 40 -8.80 -5.31 8.01
N LEU A 41 -7.67 -6.00 8.23
CA LEU A 41 -7.60 -7.17 9.09
C LEU A 41 -7.35 -6.80 10.56
N ASP A 42 -6.61 -5.72 10.80
CA ASP A 42 -6.32 -5.20 12.13
C ASP A 42 -6.16 -3.67 12.12
N ALA A 43 -6.34 -3.05 13.27
CA ALA A 43 -6.18 -1.61 13.43
C ALA A 43 -4.69 -1.25 13.55
N ALA A 44 -4.18 -0.50 12.57
CA ALA A 44 -2.79 -0.06 12.61
C ALA A 44 -2.59 1.08 13.61
N PHE A 45 -1.84 0.89 14.68
CA PHE A 45 -1.64 1.92 15.71
C PHE A 45 -0.29 2.63 15.54
N ALA A 46 -0.32 3.94 15.35
CA ALA A 46 0.89 4.74 15.18
C ALA A 46 1.53 5.11 16.53
N ASN A 47 1.86 4.11 17.36
CA ASN A 47 2.46 4.36 18.67
C ASN A 47 3.98 4.53 18.60
N PHE A 48 4.57 5.16 19.62
CA PHE A 48 6.02 5.26 19.76
C PHE A 48 6.63 3.85 19.93
N GLY A 49 7.59 3.49 19.07
CA GLY A 49 8.21 2.16 19.05
C GLY A 49 7.53 1.14 18.13
N VAL A 50 6.65 1.57 17.23
CA VAL A 50 6.08 0.71 16.18
C VAL A 50 6.37 1.32 14.80
N GLU A 51 6.99 0.53 13.93
CA GLU A 51 7.17 0.88 12.52
C GLU A 51 6.04 0.31 11.66
N ILE A 52 5.49 1.15 10.78
CA ILE A 52 4.49 0.77 9.79
C ILE A 52 5.19 0.66 8.43
N SER A 53 5.24 -0.55 7.87
CA SER A 53 5.84 -0.82 6.57
C SER A 53 4.79 -1.26 5.55
N PHE A 54 4.92 -0.77 4.31
CA PHE A 54 4.10 -1.20 3.18
C PHE A 54 4.93 -2.02 2.21
N TYR A 55 4.42 -3.19 1.83
CA TYR A 55 5.06 -4.08 0.88
C TYR A 55 4.17 -4.23 -0.35
N SER A 56 4.68 -3.83 -1.51
CA SER A 56 4.01 -4.04 -2.79
C SER A 56 4.56 -5.28 -3.49
N ARG A 57 3.66 -6.13 -3.97
CA ARG A 57 3.99 -7.27 -4.82
C ARG A 57 3.24 -7.13 -6.13
N ILE A 58 3.98 -7.02 -7.23
CA ILE A 58 3.42 -7.01 -8.57
C ILE A 58 2.98 -8.45 -8.88
N VAL A 59 1.69 -8.65 -9.14
CA VAL A 59 1.09 -9.94 -9.48
C VAL A 59 1.07 -10.12 -10.99
N LEU A 60 0.73 -9.05 -11.70
CA LEU A 60 0.64 -9.03 -13.15
C LEU A 60 1.13 -7.68 -13.67
N CYS A 61 2.01 -7.70 -14.68
CA CYS A 61 2.44 -6.51 -15.40
C CYS A 61 2.26 -6.75 -16.90
N LEU A 62 1.25 -6.11 -17.48
CA LEU A 62 0.95 -6.12 -18.90
C LEU A 62 1.35 -4.78 -19.53
N CYS A 63 1.22 -4.69 -20.85
CA CYS A 63 1.64 -3.51 -21.62
C CYS A 63 1.00 -2.19 -21.13
N CYS A 64 -0.22 -2.22 -20.59
CA CYS A 64 -0.92 -1.03 -20.08
C CYS A 64 -1.64 -1.23 -18.73
N SER A 65 -1.54 -2.42 -18.12
CA SER A 65 -2.28 -2.76 -16.90
C SER A 65 -1.35 -3.45 -15.91
N MET A 66 -1.48 -3.10 -14.63
CA MET A 66 -0.82 -3.81 -13.54
C MET A 66 -1.85 -4.18 -12.49
N CYS A 67 -1.70 -5.38 -11.94
CA CYS A 67 -2.30 -5.73 -10.66
C CYS A 67 -1.17 -5.95 -9.65
N SER A 68 -1.27 -5.26 -8.52
CA SER A 68 -0.32 -5.39 -7.42
C SER A 68 -1.08 -5.56 -6.10
N THR A 69 -0.52 -6.37 -5.21
CA THR A 69 -1.02 -6.56 -3.86
C THR A 69 -0.15 -5.75 -2.91
N VAL A 70 -0.76 -4.87 -2.12
CA VAL A 70 -0.06 -4.09 -1.10
C VAL A 70 -0.46 -4.60 0.29
N ASN A 71 0.52 -4.97 1.09
CA ASN A 71 0.31 -5.41 2.48
C ASN A 71 0.92 -4.40 3.45
N LEU A 72 0.19 -4.09 4.51
CA LEU A 72 0.68 -3.29 5.64
C LEU A 72 1.12 -4.23 6.75
N CYS A 73 2.31 -3.98 7.30
CA CYS A 73 2.87 -4.73 8.42
C CYS A 73 3.28 -3.76 9.51
N GLU A 74 2.77 -3.96 10.73
CA GLU A 74 3.32 -3.36 11.94
C GLU A 74 4.44 -4.22 12.49
N LYS A 75 5.55 -3.57 12.82
CA LYS A 75 6.70 -4.22 13.45
C LYS A 75 7.11 -3.41 14.68
N ALA A 76 7.18 -4.07 15.83
CA ALA A 76 7.72 -3.46 17.03
C ALA A 76 9.21 -3.16 16.84
N THR A 77 9.60 -1.92 17.08
CA THR A 77 11.00 -1.47 17.08
C THR A 77 11.55 -1.69 18.49
N VAL A 78 12.41 -2.69 18.63
CA VAL A 78 13.08 -3.05 19.91
C VAL A 78 14.25 -2.14 20.23
#